data_AF-A0A3M8GIV6-F1
#
_entry.id   AF-A0A3M8GIV6-F1
#
_cell.length_a   1.000
_cell.length_b   1.000
_cell.length_c   1.000
_cell.angle_alpha   90.00
_cell.angle_beta   90.00
_cell.angle_gamma   90.00
#
_symmetry.space_group_name_H-M   'P 1'
#
loop_
_entity.id
_entity.type
_entity.pdbx_description
1 polymer ?
#
loop_
_entity_poly.entity_id
_entity_poly.type
_entity_poly.pdbx_seq_one_letter_code
_entity_poly.pdbx_strand_id
1 'polypeptide(L)'
;MSWEEALKLFDEAAKVAQIERKGKTMPYASANGHMFALLNKDGQLGIRLSKDEQHQFDQDHGAAPLVSHGAIMRDYVLIPQKLLAKKELLAAYLKKGLSHAMRLPAK
;
A
#
# COMPACT_ATOMS: atom_id res chain seq x y z
N MET A 1 13.29 -6.26 8.96
CA MET A 1 11.88 -6.58 9.23
C MET A 1 11.54 -7.85 8.47
N SER A 2 10.91 -8.82 9.12
CA SER A 2 10.44 -10.05 8.48
C SER A 2 9.13 -9.80 7.72
N TRP A 3 8.74 -10.75 6.87
CA TRP A 3 7.47 -10.70 6.16
C TRP A 3 6.27 -10.71 7.12
N GLU A 4 6.36 -11.50 8.19
CA GLU A 4 5.30 -11.64 9.21
C GLU A 4 5.12 -10.35 10.01
N GLU A 5 6.23 -9.66 10.33
CA GLU A 5 6.19 -8.34 10.95
C GLU A 5 5.53 -7.30 10.04
N ALA A 6 5.88 -7.30 8.75
CA ALA A 6 5.27 -6.41 7.75
C ALA A 6 3.76 -6.69 7.61
N LEU A 7 3.35 -7.96 7.60
CA LEU A 7 1.93 -8.35 7.58
C LEU A 7 1.19 -7.84 8.81
N LYS A 8 1.75 -8.03 10.01
CA LYS A 8 1.13 -7.56 11.25
C LYS A 8 0.92 -6.05 11.24
N LEU A 9 1.93 -5.28 10.83
CA LEU A 9 1.84 -3.82 10.73
C LEU A 9 0.80 -3.39 9.68
N PHE A 10 0.73 -4.11 8.56
CA PHE A 10 -0.27 -3.87 7.54
C PHE A 10 -1.69 -4.15 8.06
N ASP A 11 -1.91 -5.25 8.78
CA ASP A 11 -3.20 -5.59 9.39
C ASP A 11 -3.65 -4.53 10.41
N GLU A 12 -2.74 -4.09 11.27
CA GLU A 12 -3.03 -3.05 12.25
C GLU A 12 -3.40 -1.72 11.58
N ALA A 13 -2.65 -1.30 10.57
CA ALA A 13 -2.94 -0.08 9.83
C ALA A 13 -4.23 -0.18 9.01
N ALA A 14 -4.52 -1.33 8.40
CA ALA A 14 -5.76 -1.57 7.68
C ALA A 14 -6.98 -1.48 8.63
N LYS A 15 -6.87 -2.02 9.85
CA LYS A 15 -7.91 -1.90 10.88
C LYS A 15 -8.15 -0.44 11.28
N VAL A 16 -7.08 0.33 11.50
CA VAL A 16 -7.17 1.78 11.79
C VAL A 16 -7.79 2.55 10.62
N ALA A 17 -7.47 2.15 9.39
CA ALA A 17 -8.02 2.74 8.18
C ALA A 17 -9.46 2.31 7.88
N GLN A 18 -10.00 1.34 8.63
CA GLN A 18 -11.29 0.67 8.36
C GLN A 18 -11.34 0.05 6.96
N ILE A 19 -10.23 -0.56 6.54
CA ILE A 19 -10.08 -1.24 5.26
C ILE A 19 -10.06 -2.74 5.47
N GLU A 20 -10.86 -3.45 4.69
CA GLU A 20 -10.82 -4.91 4.63
C GLU A 20 -9.59 -5.37 3.84
N ARG A 21 -8.69 -6.07 4.52
CA ARG A 21 -7.58 -6.78 3.88
C ARG A 21 -8.04 -8.14 3.38
N LYS A 22 -7.65 -8.47 2.15
CA LYS A 22 -7.98 -9.69 1.41
C LYS A 22 -6.72 -10.52 1.14
N GLY A 23 -6.93 -11.76 0.68
CA GLY A 23 -5.87 -12.70 0.32
C GLY A 23 -5.21 -13.38 1.53
N LYS A 24 -4.89 -14.68 1.44
CA LYS A 24 -4.24 -15.43 2.53
C LYS A 24 -2.71 -15.44 2.38
N THR A 25 -2.23 -15.78 1.18
CA THR A 25 -0.80 -15.93 0.85
C THR A 25 -0.21 -14.68 0.21
N MET A 26 -1.05 -13.84 -0.38
CA MET A 26 -0.67 -12.56 -0.98
C MET A 26 -1.62 -11.50 -0.44
N PRO A 27 -1.31 -10.87 0.70
CA PRO A 27 -2.22 -9.94 1.37
C PRO A 27 -2.37 -8.64 0.57
N TYR A 28 -3.60 -8.22 0.31
CA TYR A 28 -3.89 -7.02 -0.49
C TYR A 28 -5.16 -6.31 -0.02
N ALA A 29 -5.40 -5.08 -0.50
CA ALA A 29 -6.67 -4.39 -0.34
C ALA A 29 -7.16 -3.87 -1.70
N SER A 30 -8.47 -3.88 -1.89
CA SER A 30 -9.10 -3.44 -3.14
C SER A 30 -10.43 -2.73 -2.90
N ALA A 31 -10.74 -1.77 -3.77
CA ALA A 31 -11.99 -1.04 -3.77
C ALA A 31 -12.39 -0.69 -5.21
N ASN A 32 -13.69 -0.66 -5.51
CA ASN A 32 -14.21 -0.42 -6.85
C ASN A 32 -13.60 -1.33 -7.95
N GLY A 33 -13.30 -2.59 -7.61
CA GLY A 33 -12.64 -3.53 -8.53
C GLY A 33 -11.14 -3.30 -8.74
N HIS A 34 -10.54 -2.29 -8.11
CA HIS A 34 -9.12 -1.96 -8.22
C HIS A 34 -8.35 -2.32 -6.95
N MET A 35 -7.25 -3.04 -7.09
CA MET A 35 -6.28 -3.23 -6.00
C MET A 35 -5.52 -1.92 -5.77
N PHE A 36 -5.34 -1.56 -4.50
CA PHE A 36 -4.62 -0.35 -4.10
C PHE A 36 -3.60 -0.55 -2.98
N ALA A 37 -3.55 -1.73 -2.36
CA ALA A 37 -2.46 -2.08 -1.44
C ALA A 37 -2.07 -3.54 -1.65
N LEU A 38 -0.79 -3.85 -1.54
CA LEU A 38 -0.25 -5.20 -1.71
C LEU A 38 1.00 -5.39 -0.85
N LEU A 39 1.01 -6.45 -0.05
CA LEU A 39 2.22 -7.00 0.56
C LEU A 39 2.74 -8.15 -0.32
N ASN A 40 3.88 -7.96 -0.96
CA ASN A 40 4.49 -8.98 -1.82
C ASN A 40 5.22 -10.06 -1.01
N LYS A 41 5.74 -11.09 -1.69
CA LYS A 41 6.47 -12.20 -1.05
C LYS A 41 7.80 -11.78 -0.39
N ASP A 42 8.37 -10.66 -0.84
CA ASP A 42 9.61 -10.09 -0.30
C ASP A 42 9.37 -9.23 0.96
N GLY A 43 8.13 -9.16 1.44
CA GLY A 43 7.75 -8.39 2.63
C GLY A 43 7.66 -6.89 2.36
N GLN A 44 7.58 -6.50 1.09
CA GLN A 44 7.44 -5.12 0.68
C GLN A 44 5.96 -4.78 0.54
N LEU A 45 5.53 -3.77 1.27
CA LEU A 45 4.20 -3.20 1.14
C LEU A 45 4.25 -2.08 0.11
N GLY A 46 3.39 -2.13 -0.90
CA GLY A 46 3.15 -0.99 -1.76
C GLY A 46 1.71 -0.53 -1.73
N ILE A 47 1.53 0.76 -1.98
CA ILE A 47 0.22 1.41 -2.03
C ILE A 47 0.10 2.14 -3.35
N ARG A 48 -1.02 1.95 -4.03
CA ARG A 48 -1.38 2.68 -5.23
C ARG A 48 -1.89 4.06 -4.85
N LEU A 49 -1.28 5.10 -5.36
CA LEU A 49 -1.63 6.49 -5.06
C LEU A 49 -1.92 7.27 -6.35
N SER A 50 -2.60 8.42 -6.25
CA SER A 50 -2.73 9.31 -7.41
C SER A 50 -1.34 9.86 -7.83
N LYS A 51 -1.21 10.41 -9.04
CA LYS A 51 0.07 10.99 -9.48
C LYS A 51 0.56 12.12 -8.55
N ASP A 52 -0.35 12.99 -8.12
CA ASP A 52 -0.02 14.09 -7.21
C ASP A 52 0.41 13.56 -5.83
N GLU A 53 -0.27 12.52 -5.33
CA GLU A 53 0.08 11.89 -4.06
C GLU A 53 1.40 11.12 -4.13
N GLN A 54 1.74 10.53 -5.28
CA GLN A 54 3.05 9.91 -5.52
C GLN A 54 4.16 10.97 -5.48
N HIS A 55 3.95 12.13 -6.11
CA HIS A 55 4.91 13.22 -6.08
C HIS A 55 5.13 13.75 -4.66
N GLN A 56 4.06 13.97 -3.90
CA GLN A 56 4.17 14.38 -2.51
C GLN A 56 4.88 13.31 -1.65
N PHE A 57 4.54 12.04 -1.86
CA PHE A 57 5.18 10.94 -1.16
C PHE A 57 6.69 10.88 -1.42
N ASP A 58 7.10 11.11 -2.68
CA ASP A 58 8.50 11.16 -3.07
C ASP A 58 9.25 12.29 -2.36
N GLN A 59 8.66 13.49 -2.33
CA GLN A 59 9.24 14.64 -1.63
C GLN A 59 9.37 14.39 -0.12
N ASP A 60 8.37 13.77 0.51
CA ASP A 60 8.32 13.59 1.95
C ASP A 60 9.18 12.42 2.45
N HIS A 61 9.31 11.37 1.63
CA HIS A 61 9.82 10.07 2.08
C HIS A 61 10.83 9.39 1.15
N GLY A 62 10.98 9.88 -0.09
CA GLY A 62 11.72 9.21 -1.15
C GLY A 62 10.93 8.01 -1.69
N ALA A 63 10.35 8.15 -2.88
CA ALA A 63 9.60 7.08 -3.51
C ALA A 63 10.55 6.10 -4.17
N ALA A 64 10.39 4.83 -3.83
CA ALA A 64 10.97 3.73 -4.59
C ALA A 64 9.88 3.00 -5.36
N PRO A 65 10.17 2.48 -6.57
CA PRO A 65 9.23 1.63 -7.27
C PRO A 65 8.99 0.35 -6.47
N LEU A 66 7.73 -0.07 -6.33
CA LEU A 66 7.43 -1.42 -5.86
C LEU A 66 7.76 -2.40 -7.00
N VAL A 67 8.63 -3.37 -6.72
CA VAL A 67 8.88 -4.50 -7.62
C VAL A 67 8.16 -5.72 -7.05
N SER A 68 7.37 -6.40 -7.87
CA SER A 68 6.69 -7.63 -7.49
C SER A 68 6.79 -8.63 -8.63
N HIS A 69 7.24 -9.86 -8.32
CA HIS A 69 7.48 -10.89 -9.34
C HIS A 69 8.39 -10.43 -10.50
N GLY A 70 9.41 -9.61 -10.21
CA GLY A 70 10.36 -9.09 -11.20
C GLY A 70 9.83 -7.95 -12.08
N ALA A 71 8.59 -7.50 -11.86
CA ALA A 71 7.99 -6.38 -12.60
C ALA A 71 7.78 -5.16 -11.69
N ILE A 72 8.06 -3.97 -12.22
CA ILE A 72 7.72 -2.71 -11.55
C ILE A 72 6.20 -2.52 -11.59
N MET A 73 5.60 -2.37 -10.41
CA MET A 73 4.18 -2.07 -10.27
C MET A 73 3.93 -0.59 -10.54
N ARG A 74 3.29 -0.30 -11.67
CA ARG A 74 2.93 1.07 -12.07
C ARG A 74 1.90 1.66 -11.11
N ASP A 75 2.08 2.94 -10.79
CA ASP A 75 1.25 3.72 -9.86
C ASP A 75 1.34 3.29 -8.38
N TYR A 76 2.22 2.35 -8.05
CA TYR A 76 2.49 1.95 -6.68
C TYR A 76 3.77 2.60 -6.18
N VAL A 77 3.71 3.13 -4.97
CA VAL A 77 4.91 3.49 -4.19
C VAL A 77 5.26 2.35 -3.25
N LEU A 78 6.55 2.06 -3.13
CA LEU A 78 7.08 1.20 -2.08
C LEU A 78 7.04 1.96 -0.75
N ILE A 79 6.42 1.37 0.27
CA ILE A 79 6.39 1.93 1.62
C ILE A 79 7.74 1.68 2.31
N PRO A 80 8.50 2.72 2.69
CA PRO A 80 9.76 2.53 3.41
C PRO A 80 9.52 1.87 4.77
N GLN A 81 10.46 1.04 5.23
CA GLN A 81 10.34 0.36 6.53
C GLN A 81 10.13 1.34 7.71
N LYS A 82 10.72 2.53 7.64
CA LYS A 82 10.54 3.61 8.63
C LYS A 82 9.10 4.12 8.72
N LEU A 83 8.34 4.05 7.62
CA LEU A 83 6.94 4.44 7.54
C LEU A 83 6.03 3.26 7.92
N LEU A 84 6.40 2.06 7.50
CA LEU A 84 5.66 0.82 7.77
C LEU A 84 5.42 0.62 9.28
N ALA A 85 6.40 0.98 10.13
CA ALA A 85 6.29 0.93 11.58
C ALA A 85 5.41 2.04 12.20
N LYS A 86 4.98 3.04 11.43
CA LYS A 86 4.14 4.16 11.87
C LYS A 86 2.68 3.91 11.49
N LYS A 87 1.98 3.14 12.32
CA LYS A 87 0.61 2.66 12.08
C LYS A 87 -0.37 3.73 11.61
N GLU A 88 -0.43 4.89 12.27
CA GLU A 88 -1.37 5.98 11.97
C GLU A 88 -1.05 6.63 10.62
N LEU A 89 0.23 6.84 10.34
CA LEU A 89 0.70 7.39 9.06
C LEU A 89 0.43 6.40 7.93
N LEU A 90 0.72 5.12 8.14
CA LEU A 90 0.43 4.07 7.17
C LEU A 90 -1.08 3.98 6.88
N ALA A 91 -1.91 4.05 7.91
CA ALA A 91 -3.36 4.07 7.75
C ALA A 91 -3.84 5.28 6.92
N ALA A 92 -3.22 6.45 7.09
CA ALA A 92 -3.53 7.62 6.26
C ALA A 92 -3.21 7.38 4.78
N TYR A 93 -2.07 6.75 4.47
CA TYR A 93 -1.73 6.38 3.10
C TYR A 93 -2.65 5.29 2.52
N LEU A 94 -3.07 4.31 3.32
CA LEU A 94 -4.06 3.33 2.89
C LEU A 94 -5.41 4.01 2.53
N LYS A 95 -5.83 5.03 3.29
CA LYS A 95 -7.02 5.83 2.95
C LYS A 95 -6.86 6.63 1.66
N LYS A 96 -5.68 7.18 1.40
CA LYS A 96 -5.36 7.83 0.10
C LYS A 96 -5.51 6.84 -1.05
N GLY A 97 -4.92 5.65 -0.92
CA GLY A 97 -5.05 4.59 -1.91
C GLY A 97 -6.50 4.13 -2.13
N LEU A 98 -7.27 3.98 -1.05
CA LEU A 98 -8.70 3.70 -1.12
C LEU A 98 -9.46 4.80 -1.89
N SER A 99 -9.24 6.07 -1.53
CA SER A 99 -9.87 7.22 -2.18
C SER A 99 -9.52 7.28 -3.67
N HIS A 100 -8.26 7.00 -4.02
CA HIS A 100 -7.84 6.95 -5.42
C HIS A 100 -8.53 5.79 -6.16
N ALA A 101 -8.54 4.58 -5.59
CA ALA A 101 -9.19 3.41 -6.19
C ALA A 101 -10.68 3.62 -6.44
N MET A 102 -11.38 4.27 -5.50
CA MET A 102 -12.81 4.60 -5.64
C MET A 102 -13.10 5.63 -6.74
N ARG A 103 -12.12 6.48 -7.11
CA ARG A 103 -12.26 7.48 -8.18
C ARG A 103 -11.95 6.94 -9.57
N LEU A 104 -11.34 5.75 -9.67
CA LEU A 104 -11.11 5.11 -10.97
C LEU A 104 -12.43 4.59 -11.55
N PRO A 105 -12.57 4.53 -12.89
CA PRO A 105 -13.72 3.87 -13.52
C PRO A 105 -13.87 2.45 -13.00
N ALA A 106 -15.09 2.05 -12.63
CA ALA A 106 -15.34 0.70 -12.11
C ALA A 106 -14.88 -0.36 -13.12
N LYS A 107 -14.36 -1.47 -12.59
CA LYS A 107 -13.88 -2.61 -13.37
C LYS A 107 -14.95 -3.65 -13.59
#